data_AF-A0ABD3XA71-F1
#
_entry.id   AF-A0ABD3XA71-F1
#
_cell.length_a   1.000
_cell.length_b   1.000
_cell.length_c   1.000
_cell.angle_alpha   90.00
_cell.angle_beta   90.00
_cell.angle_gamma   90.00
#
_symmetry.space_group_name_H-M   'P 1'
#
loop_
_entity.id
_entity.type
_entity.pdbx_description
1 polymer ?
#
loop_
_entity_poly.entity_id
_entity_poly.type
_entity_poly.pdbx_seq_one_letter_code
_entity_poly.pdbx_strand_id
1 'polypeptide(L)'
;ANLGAACTTTCTGKNETCKNLTCVCVEGFYDNNGNASGGTCDPKLYLGSNCTAVTGEHVCKDSNATCSNDKCACGSDYYDDNGATLNGTCQL
;
A
#
# COMPACT_ATOMS: atom_id res chain seq x y z
N ALA A 1 -20.50 -5.99 -0.65
CA ALA A 1 -19.87 -5.55 0.59
C ALA A 1 -18.65 -4.74 0.20
N ASN A 2 -18.54 -3.50 0.68
CA ASN A 2 -17.44 -2.60 0.34
C ASN A 2 -16.26 -2.82 1.31
N LEU A 3 -15.11 -2.20 1.05
CA LEU A 3 -13.94 -2.23 1.93
C LEU A 3 -14.31 -2.09 3.42
N GLY A 4 -13.84 -3.04 4.23
CA GLY A 4 -14.08 -3.11 5.67
C GLY A 4 -15.39 -3.78 6.10
N ALA A 5 -16.34 -3.97 5.18
CA ALA A 5 -17.60 -4.63 5.48
C ALA A 5 -17.45 -6.16 5.52
N ALA A 6 -18.35 -6.82 6.25
CA ALA A 6 -18.45 -8.27 6.28
C ALA A 6 -18.85 -8.83 4.91
N CYS A 7 -18.29 -9.97 4.54
CA CYS A 7 -18.53 -10.66 3.27
C CYS A 7 -18.61 -12.18 3.46
N THR A 8 -19.26 -12.86 2.52
CA THR A 8 -19.37 -14.32 2.47
C THR A 8 -18.43 -14.92 1.44
N THR A 9 -18.47 -14.40 0.21
CA THR A 9 -17.63 -14.88 -0.90
C THR A 9 -17.05 -13.77 -1.76
N THR A 10 -17.73 -12.63 -1.89
CA THR A 10 -17.32 -11.54 -2.80
C THR A 10 -17.47 -10.16 -2.17
N CYS A 11 -16.68 -9.23 -2.71
CA CYS A 11 -16.72 -7.81 -2.39
C CYS A 11 -17.15 -7.02 -3.63
N THR A 12 -17.70 -5.83 -3.42
CA THR A 12 -18.26 -4.99 -4.48
C THR A 12 -17.31 -3.89 -4.92
N GLY A 13 -16.33 -3.50 -4.10
CA GLY A 13 -15.37 -2.49 -4.48
C GLY A 13 -14.24 -3.03 -5.35
N LYS A 14 -13.59 -2.11 -6.05
CA LYS A 14 -12.51 -2.40 -6.99
C LYS A 14 -11.24 -2.76 -6.22
N ASN A 15 -10.52 -3.78 -6.69
CA ASN A 15 -9.29 -4.28 -6.05
C ASN A 15 -9.52 -4.77 -4.61
N GLU A 16 -10.73 -5.23 -4.30
CA GLU A 16 -11.08 -5.85 -3.03
C GLU A 16 -11.20 -7.37 -3.18
N THR A 17 -10.94 -8.09 -2.10
CA THR A 17 -11.21 -9.53 -1.97
C THR A 17 -11.81 -9.83 -0.61
N CYS A 18 -12.63 -10.87 -0.55
CA CYS A 18 -13.19 -11.35 0.70
C CYS A 18 -12.17 -12.24 1.41
N LYS A 19 -11.56 -11.74 2.49
CA LYS A 19 -10.56 -12.47 3.28
C LYS A 19 -11.01 -12.50 4.73
N ASN A 20 -11.07 -13.70 5.33
CA ASN A 20 -11.51 -13.89 6.71
C ASN A 20 -12.86 -13.23 7.02
N LEU A 21 -13.82 -13.36 6.10
CA LEU A 21 -15.17 -12.77 6.18
C LEU A 21 -15.22 -11.23 6.18
N THR A 22 -14.13 -10.56 5.79
CA THR A 22 -14.07 -9.10 5.64
C THR A 22 -13.55 -8.71 4.26
N CYS A 23 -14.14 -7.68 3.66
CA CYS A 23 -13.62 -7.10 2.43
C CYS A 23 -12.34 -6.31 2.71
N VAL A 24 -11.24 -6.71 2.07
CA VAL A 24 -9.91 -6.11 2.20
C VAL A 24 -9.31 -5.87 0.83
N CYS A 25 -8.30 -5.00 0.75
CA CYS A 25 -7.57 -4.80 -0.50
C CYS A 25 -6.79 -6.05 -0.92
N VAL A 26 -6.78 -6.32 -2.23
CA VAL A 26 -5.93 -7.37 -2.81
C VAL A 26 -4.45 -7.01 -2.68
N GLU A 27 -3.58 -8.00 -2.90
CA GLU A 27 -2.13 -7.78 -2.87
C GLU A 27 -1.71 -6.67 -3.84
N GLY A 28 -0.78 -5.81 -3.40
CA GLY A 28 -0.33 -4.65 -4.17
C GLY A 28 -1.21 -3.40 -4.02
N PHE A 29 -2.31 -3.48 -3.28
CA PHE A 29 -3.17 -2.34 -2.95
C PHE A 29 -3.23 -2.11 -1.43
N TYR A 30 -3.65 -0.92 -1.03
CA TYR A 30 -3.83 -0.54 0.37
C TYR A 30 -5.10 0.32 0.54
N ASP A 31 -5.62 0.36 1.77
CA ASP A 31 -6.74 1.24 2.12
C ASP A 31 -6.25 2.68 2.24
N ASN A 32 -6.79 3.56 1.40
CA ASN A 32 -6.33 4.94 1.30
C ASN A 32 -6.79 5.87 2.41
N ASN A 33 -7.73 5.45 3.25
CA ASN A 33 -8.30 6.33 4.28
C ASN A 33 -7.93 5.92 5.71
N GLY A 34 -7.20 4.81 5.87
CA GLY A 34 -6.75 4.30 7.17
C GLY A 34 -7.86 3.93 8.16
N ASN A 35 -9.12 3.86 7.72
CA ASN A 35 -10.26 3.55 8.57
C ASN A 35 -10.67 2.08 8.47
N ALA A 36 -11.54 1.63 9.37
CA ALA A 36 -12.04 0.26 9.35
C ALA A 36 -12.97 -0.03 8.15
N SER A 37 -13.52 0.99 7.48
CA SER A 37 -14.41 0.83 6.33
C SER A 37 -14.57 2.12 5.52
N GLY A 38 -15.09 1.99 4.30
CA GLY A 38 -15.51 3.13 3.47
C GLY A 38 -14.38 3.80 2.66
N GLY A 39 -13.17 3.22 2.66
CA GLY A 39 -12.06 3.64 1.81
C GLY A 39 -12.12 3.05 0.41
N THR A 40 -11.08 3.33 -0.37
CA THR A 40 -10.81 2.64 -1.64
C THR A 40 -9.46 1.95 -1.61
N CYS A 41 -9.34 0.90 -2.40
CA CYS A 41 -8.09 0.18 -2.56
C CYS A 41 -7.23 0.82 -3.66
N ASP A 42 -6.29 1.63 -3.21
CA ASP A 42 -5.37 2.37 -4.06
C ASP A 42 -4.06 1.58 -4.24
N PRO A 43 -3.40 1.66 -5.40
CA PRO A 43 -2.19 0.88 -5.67
C PRO A 43 -1.04 1.37 -4.79
N LYS A 44 -0.29 0.43 -4.20
CA LYS A 44 0.94 0.74 -3.46
C LYS A 44 1.97 1.42 -4.37
N LEU A 45 2.71 2.36 -3.81
CA LEU A 45 3.64 3.20 -4.54
C LEU A 45 4.99 2.51 -4.76
N TYR A 46 5.54 2.64 -5.96
CA TYR A 46 6.88 2.12 -6.25
C TYR A 46 7.95 2.93 -5.50
N LEU A 47 9.10 2.31 -5.27
CA LEU A 47 10.29 3.02 -4.80
C LEU A 47 10.56 4.25 -5.69
N GLY A 48 10.99 5.35 -5.10
CA GLY A 48 11.20 6.65 -5.76
C GLY A 48 9.92 7.44 -6.10
N SER A 49 8.72 6.85 -5.96
CA SER A 49 7.46 7.55 -6.17
C SER A 49 7.22 8.59 -5.09
N ASN A 50 6.61 9.71 -5.47
CA ASN A 50 6.21 10.72 -4.50
C ASN A 50 5.15 10.15 -3.55
N CYS A 51 5.29 10.45 -2.27
CA CYS A 51 4.34 10.09 -1.24
C CYS A 51 4.24 11.24 -0.23
N THR A 52 3.18 11.24 0.55
CA THR A 52 3.00 12.16 1.68
C THR A 52 3.02 11.34 2.96
N ALA A 53 3.84 11.75 3.93
CA ALA A 53 3.89 11.11 5.25
C ALA A 53 2.68 11.51 6.14
N VAL A 54 1.53 11.84 5.52
CA VAL A 54 0.29 12.03 6.26
C VAL A 54 -0.19 10.64 6.65
N THR A 55 -0.45 10.46 7.94
CA THR A 55 -0.77 9.16 8.54
C THR A 55 -1.82 8.40 7.74
N GLY A 56 -1.44 7.25 7.18
CA GLY A 56 -2.35 6.29 6.56
C GLY A 56 -2.62 6.46 5.06
N GLU A 57 -2.12 7.52 4.41
CA GLU A 57 -2.53 7.84 3.04
C GLU A 57 -1.70 7.20 1.93
N HIS A 58 -0.42 6.87 2.15
CA HIS A 58 0.44 6.31 1.10
C HIS A 58 1.28 5.14 1.64
N VAL A 59 1.18 3.99 0.96
CA VAL A 59 1.93 2.78 1.31
C VAL A 59 2.89 2.43 0.18
N CYS A 60 4.17 2.31 0.51
CA CYS A 60 5.19 1.84 -0.42
C CYS A 60 5.02 0.35 -0.72
N LYS A 61 5.31 -0.03 -1.96
CA LYS A 61 5.14 -1.39 -2.47
C LYS A 61 6.17 -2.33 -1.88
N ASP A 62 7.42 -1.88 -1.81
CA ASP A 62 8.51 -2.61 -1.16
C ASP A 62 8.34 -2.56 0.36
N SER A 63 8.43 -3.73 1.02
CA SER A 63 8.23 -3.86 2.47
C SER A 63 9.32 -3.21 3.30
N ASN A 64 10.51 -3.00 2.72
CA ASN A 64 11.64 -2.34 3.37
C ASN A 64 11.71 -0.86 3.00
N ALA A 65 10.74 -0.35 2.22
CA ALA A 65 10.61 1.06 1.91
C ALA A 65 9.59 1.75 2.82
N THR A 66 9.88 3.00 3.14
CA THR A 66 8.99 3.89 3.89
C THR A 66 8.85 5.22 3.16
N CYS A 67 7.76 5.94 3.42
CA CYS A 67 7.64 7.30 2.91
C CYS A 67 8.58 8.23 3.68
N SER A 68 9.66 8.66 3.05
CA SER A 68 10.72 9.50 3.63
C SER A 68 11.13 10.58 2.64
N ASN A 69 11.22 11.83 3.09
CA ASN A 69 11.50 12.99 2.23
C ASN A 69 10.58 13.06 1.00
N ASP A 70 9.28 12.88 1.24
CA ASP A 70 8.21 12.88 0.23
C ASP A 70 8.35 11.82 -0.87
N LYS A 71 9.14 10.76 -0.63
CA LYS A 71 9.30 9.63 -1.55
C LYS A 71 9.29 8.29 -0.85
N CYS A 72 8.84 7.26 -1.55
CA CYS A 72 9.11 5.90 -1.12
C CYS A 72 10.61 5.63 -1.23
N ALA A 73 11.28 5.46 -0.08
CA ALA A 73 12.72 5.25 0.00
C ALA A 73 13.03 4.09 0.95
N CYS A 74 14.15 3.40 0.71
CA CYS A 74 14.59 2.31 1.57
C CYS A 74 14.82 2.78 3.00
N GLY A 75 14.46 1.94 3.97
CA GLY A 75 14.76 2.16 5.38
C GLY A 75 16.27 2.21 5.64
N SER A 76 16.65 2.62 6.85
CA SER A 76 18.05 2.88 7.23
C SER A 76 19.01 1.70 7.02
N ASP A 77 18.50 0.47 7.01
CA ASP A 77 19.29 -0.76 6.91
C ASP A 77 19.30 -1.37 5.49
N TYR A 78 18.73 -0.68 4.50
CA TYR A 78 18.57 -1.19 3.15
C TYR A 78 19.07 -0.18 2.11
N TYR A 79 19.63 -0.66 1.01
CA TYR A 79 19.96 0.16 -0.15
C TYR A 79 19.02 -0.11 -1.32
N ASP A 80 18.83 0.91 -2.13
CA ASP A 80 18.13 0.79 -3.41
C ASP A 80 19.05 0.13 -4.43
N ASP A 81 18.63 -1.03 -4.96
CA ASP A 81 19.36 -1.80 -5.97
C ASP A 81 19.47 -1.10 -7.33
N ASN A 82 18.68 -0.05 -7.56
CA ASN A 82 18.55 0.68 -8.82
C ASN A 82 18.79 2.20 -8.67
N GLY A 83 19.46 2.63 -7.58
CA GLY A 83 20.02 3.98 -7.47
C GLY A 83 19.01 5.12 -7.39
N ALA A 84 17.95 4.99 -6.58
CA ALA A 84 16.91 5.99 -6.32
C ALA A 84 15.97 6.30 -7.50
N THR A 85 15.71 5.31 -8.36
CA THR A 85 14.80 5.44 -9.51
C THR A 85 13.50 4.66 -9.34
N LEU A 86 12.48 4.99 -10.16
CA LEU A 86 11.19 4.31 -10.11
C LEU A 86 11.35 2.81 -10.36
N ASN A 87 10.66 2.00 -9.54
CA ASN A 87 10.61 0.53 -9.61
C ASN A 87 11.88 -0.22 -9.15
N GLY A 88 12.76 0.40 -8.37
CA GLY A 88 13.80 -0.33 -7.62
C GLY A 88 13.24 -1.19 -6.48
N THR A 89 14.10 -1.98 -5.86
CA THR A 89 13.81 -2.76 -4.65
C THR A 89 14.84 -2.50 -3.56
N CYS A 90 14.43 -2.66 -2.31
CA CYS A 90 15.28 -2.44 -1.15
C CYS A 90 15.95 -3.75 -0.72
N GLN A 91 17.27 -3.77 -0.80
CA GLN A 91 18.13 -4.93 -0.52
C GLN A 91 19.01 -4.67 0.72
N LEU A 92 19.40 -5.74 1.40
CA LEU A 92 20.34 -5.75 2.53
C LEU A 92 21.79 -5.63 2.04
#